data_AF-A0A369SNK8-F1
#
_entry.id   AF-A0A369SNK8-F1
#
_cell.length_a   1.000
_cell.length_b   1.000
_cell.length_c   1.000
_cell.angle_alpha   90.00
_cell.angle_beta   90.00
_cell.angle_gamma   90.00
#
_symmetry.space_group_name_H-M   'P 1'
#
loop_
_entity.id
_entity.type
_entity.pdbx_description
1 polymer ?
#
loop_
_entity_poly.entity_id
_entity_poly.type
_entity_poly.pdbx_seq_one_letter_code
_entity_poly.pdbx_strand_id
1 'polypeptide(L)'
;MPAPPVLKGVYIFPNGDRYDGEYVMIDGNLQRNGYGTHTTPDGHRYEGQWIADRMLGKGCLTHPSGASYDGEFMDNKFHGRGKYSWPDGSYVMCNFNDNLLNGQGTYVDPRGQAWVGNFNKLQANNLRFVLNMKT
;
A
#
# COMPACT_ATOMS: atom_id res chain seq x y z
N MET A 1 5.14 31.45 6.39
CA MET A 1 6.44 30.89 6.83
C MET A 1 7.01 30.06 5.69
N PRO A 2 8.33 30.04 5.48
CA PRO A 2 8.94 29.14 4.49
C PRO A 2 8.72 27.68 4.88
N ALA A 3 8.68 26.79 3.89
CA ALA A 3 8.64 25.35 4.16
C ALA A 3 9.92 24.92 4.92
N PRO A 4 9.81 24.02 5.89
CA PRO A 4 10.97 23.48 6.59
C PRO A 4 11.88 22.71 5.60
N PRO A 5 13.20 22.69 5.85
CA PRO A 5 14.12 21.95 4.99
C PRO A 5 13.85 20.44 5.05
N VAL A 6 13.93 19.79 3.89
CA VAL A 6 13.87 18.32 3.78
C VAL A 6 15.25 17.75 4.10
N LEU A 7 15.27 16.81 5.04
CA LEU A 7 16.44 16.06 5.50
C LEU A 7 16.32 14.59 5.07
N LYS A 8 17.44 13.85 5.08
CA LYS A 8 17.49 12.42 4.78
C LYS A 8 18.26 11.68 5.87
N GLY A 9 17.78 10.51 6.26
CA GLY A 9 18.49 9.71 7.25
C GLY A 9 17.71 8.50 7.74
N VAL A 10 18.36 7.79 8.66
CA VAL A 10 17.80 6.63 9.35
C VAL A 10 17.42 7.05 10.77
N TYR A 11 16.19 6.75 11.17
CA TYR A 11 15.68 6.99 12.50
C TYR A 11 15.12 5.71 13.10
N ILE A 12 15.47 5.44 14.36
CA ILE A 12 14.88 4.36 15.16
C ILE A 12 13.96 5.02 16.19
N PHE A 13 12.66 4.79 16.04
CA PHE A 13 11.66 5.33 16.96
C PHE A 13 11.73 4.61 18.31
N PRO A 14 11.24 5.25 19.40
CA PRO A 14 11.19 4.62 20.72
C PRO A 14 10.41 3.29 20.78
N ASN A 15 9.46 3.08 19.86
CA ASN A 15 8.71 1.82 19.74
C ASN A 15 9.47 0.72 18.96
N GLY A 16 10.70 0.99 18.53
CA GLY A 16 11.54 0.07 17.76
C GLY A 16 11.37 0.15 16.25
N ASP A 17 10.43 0.97 15.74
CA ASP A 17 10.28 1.13 14.30
C ASP A 17 11.53 1.77 13.70
N ARG A 18 11.95 1.27 12.54
CA ARG A 18 13.01 1.85 11.72
C ARG A 18 12.41 2.63 10.56
N TYR A 19 12.81 3.87 10.39
CA TYR A 19 12.54 4.66 9.21
C TYR A 19 13.83 5.04 8.49
N ASP A 20 13.81 4.95 7.18
CA ASP A 20 14.92 5.28 6.29
C ASP A 20 14.36 6.07 5.12
N GLY A 21 14.56 7.39 5.13
CA GLY A 21 13.93 8.25 4.14
C GLY A 21 14.03 9.73 4.41
N GLU A 22 13.14 10.46 3.75
CA GLU A 22 13.02 11.91 3.83
C GLU A 22 12.15 12.36 5.01
N TYR A 23 12.57 13.41 5.70
CA TYR A 23 11.81 13.97 6.82
C TYR A 23 12.02 15.47 6.95
N VAL A 24 11.12 16.13 7.65
CA VAL A 24 11.24 17.54 8.06
C VAL A 24 11.22 17.62 9.57
N MET A 25 11.82 18.67 10.12
CA MET A 25 11.73 18.98 11.56
C MET A 25 10.63 20.01 11.79
N ILE A 26 9.64 19.68 12.63
CA ILE A 26 8.54 20.57 13.03
C ILE A 26 8.56 20.69 14.55
N ASP A 27 8.75 21.90 15.07
CA ASP A 27 8.79 22.18 16.50
C ASP A 27 9.73 21.24 17.29
N GLY A 28 10.89 20.93 16.69
CA GLY A 28 11.90 20.03 17.28
C GLY A 28 11.62 18.53 17.10
N ASN A 29 10.51 18.15 16.47
CA ASN A 29 10.15 16.76 16.22
C ASN A 29 10.39 16.36 14.77
N LEU A 30 10.87 15.13 14.57
CA LEU A 30 10.95 14.52 13.25
C LEU A 30 9.55 14.21 12.74
N GLN A 31 9.28 14.58 11.50
CA GLN A 31 8.05 14.25 10.78
C GLN A 31 8.41 13.67 9.42
N ARG A 32 7.98 12.43 9.13
CA ARG A 32 8.23 11.76 7.84
C ARG A 32 7.57 12.55 6.71
N ASN A 33 8.32 12.82 5.65
CA ASN A 33 7.88 13.66 4.54
C ASN A 33 8.73 13.40 3.29
N GLY A 34 8.11 13.13 2.14
CA GLY A 34 8.83 12.69 0.93
C GLY A 34 8.82 11.17 0.80
N TYR A 35 9.86 10.56 0.24
CA TYR A 35 9.94 9.11 0.06
C TYR A 35 10.69 8.44 1.21
N GLY A 36 10.24 7.28 1.66
CA GLY A 36 10.97 6.50 2.65
C GLY A 36 10.41 5.11 2.92
N THR A 37 11.26 4.30 3.55
CA THR A 37 10.92 2.96 4.03
C THR A 37 10.71 2.99 5.54
N HIS A 38 9.55 2.53 6.00
CA HIS A 38 9.23 2.28 7.40
C HIS A 38 9.15 0.78 7.63
N THR A 39 9.83 0.28 8.65
CA THR A 39 9.83 -1.13 9.06
C THR A 39 9.55 -1.21 10.55
N THR A 40 8.54 -1.97 10.93
CA THR A 40 8.18 -2.22 12.32
C THR A 40 8.88 -3.49 12.84
N PRO A 41 9.10 -3.65 14.15
CA PRO A 41 9.67 -4.88 14.71
C PRO A 41 8.84 -6.14 14.44
N ASP A 42 7.52 -6.00 14.24
CA ASP A 42 6.63 -7.12 13.92
C ASP A 42 6.70 -7.54 12.44
N GLY A 43 7.46 -6.83 11.60
CA GLY A 43 7.76 -7.19 10.22
C GLY A 43 6.89 -6.50 9.16
N HIS A 44 6.03 -5.54 9.53
CA HIS A 44 5.41 -4.69 8.52
C HIS A 44 6.47 -3.82 7.85
N ARG A 45 6.36 -3.67 6.54
CA ARG A 45 7.25 -2.80 5.76
C ARG A 45 6.44 -1.96 4.79
N TYR A 46 6.49 -0.64 4.96
CA TYR A 46 5.99 0.30 3.97
C TYR A 46 7.14 0.97 3.25
N GLU A 47 7.08 1.03 1.93
CA GLU A 47 8.00 1.78 1.09
C GLU A 47 7.19 2.67 0.17
N GLY A 48 7.32 3.99 0.29
CA GLY A 48 6.48 4.90 -0.46
C GLY A 48 6.55 6.34 -0.02
N GLN A 49 5.56 7.08 -0.47
CA GLN A 49 5.42 8.52 -0.24
C GLN A 49 4.76 8.81 1.13
N TRP A 50 5.32 9.80 1.82
CA TRP A 50 4.92 10.29 3.13
C TRP A 50 4.63 11.78 3.07
N ILE A 51 3.61 12.21 3.80
CA ILE A 51 3.38 13.63 4.09
C ILE A 51 2.83 13.77 5.50
N ALA A 52 3.51 14.57 6.31
CA ALA A 52 3.12 14.80 7.70
C ALA A 52 2.85 13.50 8.48
N ASP A 53 3.79 12.54 8.42
CA ASP A 53 3.70 11.22 9.05
C ASP A 53 2.59 10.29 8.52
N ARG A 54 1.97 10.63 7.40
CA ARG A 54 0.96 9.80 6.75
C ARG A 54 1.48 9.24 5.43
N MET A 55 1.25 7.96 5.18
CA MET A 55 1.39 7.36 3.86
C MET A 55 0.39 8.04 2.92
N LEU A 56 0.88 8.63 1.83
CA LEU A 56 0.06 9.34 0.85
C LEU A 56 0.68 9.23 -0.53
N GLY A 57 -0.11 8.94 -1.55
CA GLY A 57 0.37 8.74 -2.91
C GLY A 57 0.81 7.30 -3.15
N LYS A 58 1.80 7.05 -4.00
CA LYS A 58 2.22 5.70 -4.38
C LYS A 58 3.10 5.06 -3.30
N GLY A 59 2.84 3.79 -3.01
CA GLY A 59 3.67 2.99 -2.12
C GLY A 59 3.36 1.50 -2.17
N CYS A 60 4.18 0.73 -1.48
CA CYS A 60 4.01 -0.70 -1.27
C CYS A 60 4.04 -1.01 0.23
N LEU A 61 2.95 -1.58 0.76
CA LEU A 61 2.88 -2.13 2.11
C LEU A 61 2.98 -3.65 2.04
N THR A 62 3.98 -4.22 2.71
CA THR A 62 4.14 -5.66 2.91
C THR A 62 3.83 -6.01 4.35
N HIS A 63 2.99 -7.01 4.55
CA HIS A 63 2.62 -7.55 5.85
C HIS A 63 3.57 -8.69 6.25
N PRO A 64 3.74 -8.97 7.56
CA PRO A 64 4.53 -10.10 8.04
C PRO A 64 4.04 -11.46 7.51
N SER A 65 2.75 -11.55 7.15
CA SER A 65 2.15 -12.74 6.52
C SER A 65 2.67 -13.03 5.11
N GLY A 66 3.35 -12.07 4.46
CA GLY A 66 3.72 -12.10 3.05
C GLY A 66 2.67 -11.50 2.11
N ALA A 67 1.50 -11.11 2.63
CA ALA A 67 0.54 -10.33 1.84
C ALA A 67 1.10 -8.93 1.55
N SER A 68 0.73 -8.34 0.42
CA SER A 68 1.19 -7.00 0.06
C SER A 68 0.13 -6.20 -0.68
N TYR A 69 0.22 -4.88 -0.54
CA TYR A 69 -0.53 -3.91 -1.33
C TYR A 69 0.44 -2.97 -2.04
N ASP A 70 0.35 -2.91 -3.37
CA ASP A 70 1.05 -1.96 -4.22
C ASP A 70 0.01 -1.06 -4.89
N GLY A 71 0.00 0.23 -4.54
CA GLY A 71 -1.02 1.14 -5.03
C GLY A 71 -0.97 2.53 -4.44
N GLU A 72 -2.11 3.20 -4.39
CA GLU A 72 -2.24 4.54 -3.84
C GLU A 72 -2.63 4.49 -2.37
N PHE A 73 -2.14 5.45 -1.61
CA PHE A 73 -2.43 5.65 -0.21
C PHE A 73 -3.05 7.03 -0.01
N MET A 74 -4.01 7.11 0.90
CA MET A 74 -4.57 8.34 1.42
C MET A 74 -4.73 8.17 2.93
N ASP A 75 -4.09 9.03 3.71
CA ASP A 75 -4.14 9.00 5.18
C ASP A 75 -3.91 7.61 5.79
N ASN A 76 -2.81 6.95 5.40
CA ASN A 76 -2.44 5.59 5.86
C ASN A 76 -3.35 4.44 5.41
N LYS A 77 -4.25 4.68 4.45
CA LYS A 77 -5.17 3.67 3.93
C LYS A 77 -4.95 3.44 2.45
N PHE A 78 -5.20 2.22 1.98
CA PHE A 78 -5.27 1.92 0.56
C PHE A 78 -6.38 2.75 -0.08
N HIS A 79 -6.05 3.38 -1.18
CA HIS A 79 -6.92 4.28 -1.93
C HIS A 79 -6.64 4.13 -3.43
N GLY A 80 -7.48 4.71 -4.29
CA GLY A 80 -7.24 4.75 -5.72
C GLY A 80 -6.99 3.38 -6.34
N ARG A 81 -6.17 3.30 -7.40
CA ARG A 81 -5.84 2.01 -8.03
C ARG A 81 -4.74 1.29 -7.26
N GLY A 82 -4.94 0.00 -7.02
CA GLY A 82 -3.90 -0.84 -6.43
C GLY A 82 -4.06 -2.33 -6.75
N LYS A 83 -3.01 -3.07 -6.42
CA LYS A 83 -2.92 -4.53 -6.46
C LYS A 83 -2.70 -5.03 -5.04
N TYR A 84 -3.64 -5.82 -4.53
CA TYR A 84 -3.45 -6.57 -3.30
C TYR A 84 -3.08 -8.02 -3.64
N SER A 85 -1.97 -8.52 -3.11
CA SER A 85 -1.44 -9.87 -3.38
C SER A 85 -1.43 -10.68 -2.10
N TRP A 86 -1.78 -11.95 -2.19
CA TRP A 86 -1.74 -12.90 -1.08
C TRP A 86 -0.53 -13.83 -1.20
N PRO A 87 -0.09 -14.46 -0.08
CA PRO A 87 1.07 -15.36 -0.06
C PRO A 87 0.93 -16.59 -0.96
N ASP A 88 -0.30 -17.01 -1.29
CA ASP A 88 -0.58 -18.12 -2.19
C ASP A 88 -0.35 -17.77 -3.67
N GLY A 89 0.02 -16.52 -3.98
CA GLY A 89 0.25 -16.03 -5.33
C GLY A 89 -1.00 -15.45 -6.00
N SER A 90 -2.18 -15.58 -5.38
CA SER A 90 -3.38 -14.91 -5.86
C SER A 90 -3.28 -13.40 -5.66
N TYR A 91 -4.03 -12.63 -6.45
CA TYR A 91 -4.08 -11.18 -6.30
C TYR A 91 -5.38 -10.58 -6.85
N VAL A 92 -5.72 -9.38 -6.39
CA VAL A 92 -6.81 -8.57 -6.92
C VAL A 92 -6.29 -7.21 -7.35
N MET A 93 -6.68 -6.77 -8.53
CA MET A 93 -6.47 -5.41 -9.05
C MET A 93 -7.81 -4.70 -9.10
N CYS A 94 -7.97 -3.62 -8.34
CA CYS A 94 -9.21 -2.84 -8.28
C CYS A 94 -8.92 -1.41 -7.84
N ASN A 95 -9.97 -0.59 -7.81
CA ASN A 95 -9.95 0.63 -7.01
C ASN A 95 -10.19 0.28 -5.53
N PHE A 96 -9.56 1.02 -4.63
CA PHE A 96 -9.71 0.92 -3.19
C PHE A 96 -10.23 2.25 -2.64
N ASN A 97 -11.09 2.18 -1.63
CA ASN A 97 -11.50 3.33 -0.84
C ASN A 97 -11.47 2.94 0.64
N ASP A 98 -10.64 3.61 1.44
CA ASP A 98 -10.46 3.32 2.86
C ASP A 98 -10.17 1.83 3.14
N ASN A 99 -9.16 1.27 2.46
CA ASN A 99 -8.77 -0.16 2.54
C ASN A 99 -9.74 -1.16 1.89
N LEU A 100 -10.89 -0.72 1.40
CA LEU A 100 -11.93 -1.60 0.86
C LEU A 100 -11.96 -1.57 -0.66
N LEU A 101 -12.13 -2.73 -1.28
CA LEU A 101 -12.32 -2.85 -2.72
C LEU A 101 -13.58 -2.08 -3.16
N ASN A 102 -13.50 -1.35 -4.27
CA ASN A 102 -14.57 -0.49 -4.74
C ASN A 102 -14.62 -0.39 -6.27
N GLY A 103 -15.53 -1.14 -6.90
CA GLY A 103 -15.85 -1.05 -8.32
C GLY A 103 -15.33 -2.22 -9.14
N GLN A 104 -15.12 -1.98 -10.43
CA GLN A 104 -14.64 -3.02 -11.35
C GLN A 104 -13.21 -3.44 -11.01
N GLY A 105 -12.94 -4.74 -11.03
CA GLY A 105 -11.62 -5.29 -10.75
C GLY A 105 -11.39 -6.64 -11.42
N THR A 106 -10.15 -7.11 -11.29
CA THR A 106 -9.72 -8.45 -11.73
C THR A 106 -9.14 -9.19 -10.54
N TYR A 107 -9.68 -10.36 -10.22
CA TYR A 107 -9.06 -11.33 -9.33
C TYR A 107 -8.33 -12.37 -10.16
N VAL A 108 -7.13 -12.76 -9.74
CA VAL A 108 -6.34 -13.84 -10.34
C VAL A 108 -6.02 -14.85 -9.25
N ASP A 109 -6.32 -16.13 -9.50
CA ASP A 109 -6.05 -17.21 -8.55
C ASP A 109 -4.57 -17.68 -8.62
N PRO A 110 -4.15 -18.60 -7.74
CA PRO A 110 -2.78 -19.14 -7.77
C PRO A 110 -2.40 -19.88 -9.04
N ARG A 111 -3.36 -20.26 -9.89
CA ARG A 111 -3.14 -20.95 -11.17
C ARG A 111 -3.05 -19.97 -12.34
N GLY A 112 -3.18 -18.66 -12.08
CA GLY A 112 -3.18 -17.62 -13.10
C GLY A 112 -4.50 -17.50 -13.87
N GLN A 113 -5.57 -18.14 -13.38
CA GLN A 113 -6.92 -17.98 -13.90
C GLN A 113 -7.46 -16.61 -13.46
N ALA A 114 -8.22 -15.93 -14.33
CA ALA A 114 -8.69 -14.57 -14.06
C ALA A 114 -10.22 -14.48 -14.02
N TRP A 115 -10.73 -13.66 -13.09
CA TRP A 115 -12.14 -13.33 -12.94
C TRP A 115 -12.31 -11.82 -12.91
N VAL A 116 -13.21 -11.30 -13.74
CA VAL A 116 -13.53 -9.86 -13.81
C VAL A 116 -14.94 -9.63 -13.31
N GLY A 117 -15.14 -8.59 -12.50
CA GLY A 117 -16.46 -8.19 -12.04
C GLY A 117 -16.40 -7.04 -11.06
N ASN A 118 -17.50 -6.83 -10.33
CA ASN A 118 -17.64 -5.71 -9.42
C ASN A 118 -17.35 -6.12 -7.97
N PHE A 119 -16.34 -5.52 -7.37
CA PHE A 119 -15.99 -5.70 -5.96
C PHE A 119 -16.57 -4.56 -5.13
N ASN A 120 -17.25 -4.89 -4.03
CA ASN A 120 -17.81 -3.92 -3.10
C ASN A 120 -17.50 -4.37 -1.67
N LYS A 121 -16.47 -3.77 -1.08
CA LYS A 121 -15.98 -4.08 0.25
C LYS A 121 -15.56 -5.54 0.38
N LEU A 122 -16.40 -6.36 1.00
CA LEU A 122 -16.17 -7.79 1.25
C LEU A 122 -16.84 -8.70 0.21
N GLN A 123 -17.55 -8.13 -0.77
CA GLN A 123 -18.34 -8.87 -1.75
C GLN A 123 -17.73 -8.77 -3.15
N ALA A 124 -17.79 -9.86 -3.91
CA ALA A 124 -17.44 -9.90 -5.32
C ALA A 124 -18.68 -10.33 -6.12
N ASN A 125 -19.32 -9.36 -6.76
CA ASN A 125 -20.59 -9.55 -7.46
C ASN A 125 -20.35 -9.70 -8.95
N ASN A 126 -21.09 -10.62 -9.58
CA ASN A 126 -21.09 -10.85 -11.03
C ASN A 126 -19.69 -11.16 -11.60
N LEU A 127 -18.86 -11.90 -10.86
CA LEU A 127 -17.56 -12.35 -11.36
C LEU A 127 -17.75 -13.25 -12.59
N ARG A 128 -17.06 -12.91 -13.67
CA ARG A 128 -17.00 -13.69 -14.90
C ARG A 128 -15.60 -14.23 -15.10
N PHE A 129 -15.50 -15.53 -15.29
CA PHE A 129 -14.25 -16.19 -15.64
C PHE A 129 -13.78 -15.73 -17.02
N VAL A 130 -12.50 -15.39 -17.13
CA VAL A 130 -11.85 -15.00 -18.39
C VAL A 130 -11.19 -16.24 -19.00
N LEU A 131 -11.76 -16.73 -20.09
CA LEU A 131 -11.16 -17.80 -20.90
C LEU A 131 -9.95 -17.27 -21.67
N ASN A 132 -8.76 -17.46 -21.12
CA ASN A 132 -7.53 -17.28 -21.88
C ASN A 132 -7.32 -18.51 -22.78
N MET A 133 -7.88 -18.48 -23.98
CA MET A 133 -7.51 -19.45 -25.02
C MET A 133 -6.08 -19.13 -25.47
N LYS A 134 -5.11 -19.91 -24.98
CA LYS A 134 -3.77 -19.92 -25.58
C LYS A 134 -3.93 -20.49 -27.00
N THR A 135 -3.76 -19.64 -28.01
CA THR A 135 -3.50 -20.07 -29.40
C THR A 135 -2.10 -20.63 -29.51
#